data_AF-T1GG67-F1
#
_entry.id   AF-T1GG67-F1
#
_cell.length_a   1.000
_cell.length_b   1.000
_cell.length_c   1.000
_cell.angle_alpha   90.00
_cell.angle_beta   90.00
_cell.angle_gamma   90.00
#
_symmetry.space_group_name_H-M   'P 1'
#
loop_
_entity.id
_entity.type
_entity.pdbx_description
1 polymer ?
#
loop_
_entity_poly.entity_id
_entity_poly.type
_entity_poly.pdbx_seq_one_letter_code
_entity_poly.pdbx_strand_id
1 'polypeptide(L)'
;MKKEKNGSNTIVKEIFLHNTTVYLGCEKKRDCPWSWSLTFIENLNKDIVRTRETPFVGHVVAGSEWADRIMWFASIWYNFYGENALPPAEIILK
;
A
#
# COMPACT_ATOMS: atom_id res chain seq x y z
N MET A 1 -4.98 -0.92 -37.89
CA MET A 1 -4.97 -0.57 -36.45
C MET A 1 -5.97 -1.46 -35.74
N LYS A 2 -5.50 -2.42 -34.92
CA LYS A 2 -6.40 -3.20 -34.06
C LYS A 2 -6.82 -2.29 -32.91
N LYS A 3 -8.12 -1.99 -32.82
CA LYS A 3 -8.73 -1.35 -31.65
C LYS A 3 -8.53 -2.28 -30.46
N GLU A 4 -7.78 -1.82 -29.45
CA GLU A 4 -7.68 -2.52 -28.18
C GLU A 4 -9.07 -2.61 -27.53
N LYS A 5 -9.43 -3.82 -27.11
CA LYS A 5 -10.66 -4.12 -26.40
C LYS A 5 -10.60 -3.41 -25.05
N ASN A 6 -11.69 -2.69 -24.71
CA ASN A 6 -12.04 -2.15 -23.40
C ASN A 6 -11.19 -2.74 -22.25
N GLY A 7 -10.35 -1.90 -21.65
CA GLY A 7 -9.54 -2.25 -20.49
C GLY A 7 -10.43 -2.76 -19.35
N SER A 8 -10.53 -4.08 -19.21
CA SER A 8 -11.22 -4.70 -18.09
C SER A 8 -10.38 -4.51 -16.84
N ASN A 9 -10.81 -3.63 -15.94
CA ASN A 9 -10.20 -3.51 -14.61
C ASN A 9 -10.29 -4.89 -13.94
N THR A 10 -9.15 -5.53 -13.75
CA THR A 10 -9.07 -6.83 -13.05
C THR A 10 -8.86 -6.54 -11.58
N ILE A 11 -9.82 -6.94 -10.74
CA ILE A 11 -9.67 -6.85 -9.28
C ILE A 11 -8.78 -8.00 -8.84
N VAL A 12 -7.58 -7.69 -8.38
CA VAL A 12 -6.59 -8.69 -7.92
C VAL A 12 -6.84 -9.06 -6.45
N LYS A 13 -7.26 -8.10 -5.62
CA LYS A 13 -7.49 -8.27 -4.19
C LYS A 13 -8.26 -7.09 -3.63
N GLU A 14 -9.24 -7.36 -2.77
CA GLU A 14 -9.87 -6.35 -1.92
C GLU A 14 -9.15 -6.30 -0.57
N ILE A 15 -8.84 -5.10 -0.08
CA ILE A 15 -8.15 -4.87 1.19
C ILE A 15 -8.95 -3.87 2.01
N PHE A 16 -9.30 -4.25 3.22
CA PHE A 16 -10.01 -3.39 4.16
C PHE A 16 -9.02 -2.60 5.02
N LEU A 17 -8.94 -1.30 4.78
CA LEU A 17 -7.94 -0.43 5.43
C LEU A 17 -8.07 -0.38 6.96
N HIS A 18 -9.28 -0.44 7.52
CA HIS A 18 -9.51 -0.36 8.97
C HIS A 18 -8.80 -1.47 9.77
N ASN A 19 -8.51 -2.61 9.16
CA ASN A 19 -7.78 -3.74 9.76
C ASN A 19 -6.43 -3.96 9.08
N THR A 20 -5.82 -2.93 8.51
CA THR A 20 -4.59 -3.07 7.73
C THR A 20 -3.53 -2.09 8.22
N THR A 21 -2.33 -2.60 8.48
CA THR A 21 -1.15 -1.76 8.64
C THR A 21 -0.52 -1.53 7.27
N VAL A 22 -0.25 -0.26 6.94
CA VAL A 22 0.42 0.12 5.69
C VAL A 22 1.77 0.74 6.01
N TYR A 23 2.82 0.31 5.31
CA TYR A 23 4.14 0.93 5.41
C TYR A 23 4.73 1.23 4.03
N LEU A 24 5.64 2.21 4.00
CA LEU A 24 6.37 2.61 2.80
C LEU A 24 7.44 1.59 2.43
N GLY A 25 7.46 1.22 1.15
CA GLY A 25 8.36 0.22 0.60
C GLY A 25 7.76 -1.18 0.61
N CYS A 26 8.61 -2.17 0.36
CA CYS A 26 8.28 -3.58 0.46
C CYS A 26 9.49 -4.39 0.94
N GLU A 27 9.26 -5.65 1.32
CA GLU A 27 10.31 -6.54 1.79
C GLU A 27 11.43 -6.66 0.76
N LYS A 28 12.70 -6.47 1.16
CA LYS A 28 13.89 -6.45 0.26
C LYS A 28 14.02 -7.66 -0.68
N LYS A 29 13.41 -8.79 -0.33
CA LYS A 29 13.39 -10.02 -1.15
C LYS A 29 12.46 -9.92 -2.36
N ARG A 30 11.51 -8.97 -2.34
CA ARG A 30 10.72 -8.61 -3.51
C ARG A 30 11.59 -7.71 -4.37
N ASP A 31 11.97 -8.20 -5.54
CA ASP A 31 12.50 -7.31 -6.56
C ASP A 31 11.40 -6.30 -6.93
N CYS A 32 11.62 -5.04 -6.63
CA CYS A 32 10.65 -3.97 -6.77
C CYS A 32 11.27 -2.84 -7.59
N PRO A 33 11.22 -2.93 -8.93
CA PRO A 33 11.87 -1.96 -9.84
C PRO A 33 11.15 -0.61 -9.90
N TRP A 34 10.13 -0.41 -9.06
CA TRP A 34 9.27 0.77 -9.03
C TRP A 34 9.89 1.88 -8.19
N SER A 35 9.62 3.13 -8.55
CA SER A 35 10.13 4.31 -7.83
C SER A 35 9.54 4.44 -6.43
N TRP A 36 8.36 3.85 -6.21
CA TRP A 36 7.74 3.78 -4.89
C TRP A 36 6.91 2.50 -4.75
N SER A 37 6.71 2.09 -3.50
CA SER A 37 5.82 1.00 -3.13
C SER A 37 5.20 1.24 -1.77
N LEU A 38 4.02 0.65 -1.53
CA LEU A 38 3.36 0.57 -0.24
C LEU A 38 2.98 -0.89 0.01
N THR A 39 3.27 -1.39 1.20
CA THR A 39 2.90 -2.75 1.60
C THR A 39 1.73 -2.71 2.58
N PHE A 40 0.70 -3.47 2.28
CA PHE A 40 -0.50 -3.68 3.07
C PHE A 40 -0.40 -5.00 3.82
N ILE A 41 -0.44 -4.94 5.14
CA ILE A 41 -0.46 -6.11 6.04
C ILE A 41 -1.83 -6.15 6.72
N GLU A 42 -2.65 -7.15 6.36
CA GLU A 42 -3.95 -7.37 6.99
C GLU A 42 -3.74 -7.92 8.42
N ASN A 43 -4.20 -7.20 9.43
CA ASN A 43 -4.13 -7.56 10.85
C ASN A 43 -5.23 -8.57 11.19
N LEU A 44 -5.03 -9.84 10.81
CA LEU A 44 -6.05 -10.89 10.90
C LEU A 44 -6.15 -11.57 12.28
N ASN A 45 -5.65 -10.94 13.36
CA ASN A 45 -5.55 -11.55 14.71
C ASN A 45 -4.86 -12.93 14.73
N LYS A 46 -4.03 -13.21 13.73
CA LYS A 46 -3.26 -14.44 13.57
C LYS A 46 -1.81 -14.06 13.30
N ASP A 47 -0.90 -14.86 13.80
CA ASP A 47 0.52 -14.69 13.48
C ASP A 47 0.72 -14.74 11.96
N ILE A 48 1.60 -13.86 11.48
CA ILE A 48 1.94 -13.79 10.06
C ILE A 48 2.83 -14.99 9.74
N VAL A 49 2.21 -16.07 9.24
CA VAL A 49 2.92 -17.28 8.82
C VAL A 49 3.28 -17.16 7.34
N ARG A 50 4.58 -17.12 7.05
CA ARG A 50 5.11 -17.17 5.68
C ARG A 50 5.18 -18.62 5.23
N THR A 51 4.62 -18.93 4.07
CA THR A 51 4.79 -20.26 3.43
C THR A 51 5.56 -20.13 2.12
N ARG A 52 5.80 -21.26 1.44
CA ARG A 52 6.40 -21.24 0.11
C ARG A 52 5.47 -20.55 -0.91
N GLU A 53 4.17 -20.69 -0.72
CA GLU A 53 3.10 -20.10 -1.54
C GLU A 53 2.83 -18.64 -1.18
N THR A 54 3.01 -18.27 0.10
CA THR A 54 2.91 -16.89 0.61
C THR A 54 4.24 -16.44 1.25
N PRO A 55 5.30 -16.25 0.45
CA PRO A 55 6.65 -15.98 0.98
C PRO A 55 6.79 -14.59 1.62
N PHE A 56 5.76 -13.76 1.48
CA PHE A 56 5.77 -12.36 1.87
C PHE A 56 4.59 -12.04 2.77
N VAL A 57 4.75 -11.03 3.61
CA VAL A 57 3.85 -10.68 4.71
C VAL A 57 2.56 -9.99 4.24
N GLY A 58 2.56 -9.38 3.07
CA GLY A 58 1.46 -8.52 2.64
C GLY A 58 1.31 -8.38 1.14
N HIS A 59 0.39 -7.51 0.74
CA HIS A 59 0.18 -7.13 -0.66
C HIS A 59 0.90 -5.82 -0.94
N VAL A 60 1.40 -5.65 -2.16
CA VAL A 60 2.15 -4.45 -2.54
C VAL A 60 1.41 -3.75 -3.66
N VAL A 61 1.19 -2.45 -3.49
CA VAL A 61 0.93 -1.54 -4.61
C VAL A 61 2.20 -0.75 -4.87
N ALA A 62 2.53 -0.54 -6.13
CA ALA A 62 3.76 0.13 -6.53
C ALA A 62 3.55 0.86 -7.85
N GLY A 63 4.39 1.85 -8.11
CA GLY A 63 4.33 2.65 -9.32
C GLY A 63 5.59 3.47 -9.55
N SER A 64 5.64 4.11 -10.70
CA SER A 64 6.74 4.99 -11.08
C SER A 64 6.41 6.47 -10.86
N GLU A 65 5.13 6.83 -10.94
CA GLU A 65 4.71 8.24 -10.88
C GLU A 65 4.65 8.77 -9.46
N TRP A 66 5.28 9.92 -9.23
CA TRP A 66 5.31 10.57 -7.92
C TRP A 66 3.94 11.08 -7.48
N ALA A 67 3.14 11.57 -8.43
CA ALA A 67 1.78 12.04 -8.15
C ALA A 67 0.90 10.90 -7.58
N ASP A 68 0.99 9.71 -8.17
CA ASP A 68 0.25 8.54 -7.70
C ASP A 68 0.64 8.15 -6.27
N ARG A 69 1.94 8.21 -5.95
CA ARG A 69 2.44 7.95 -4.59
C ARG A 69 1.76 8.87 -3.57
N ILE A 70 1.70 10.18 -3.86
CA ILE A 70 1.08 11.17 -2.97
C ILE A 70 -0.41 10.86 -2.82
N MET A 71 -1.11 10.59 -3.91
CA MET A 71 -2.54 10.30 -3.89
C MET A 71 -2.85 9.06 -3.05
N TRP A 72 -2.10 7.97 -3.24
CA TRP A 72 -2.22 6.76 -2.43
C TRP A 72 -1.96 7.03 -0.95
N PHE A 73 -0.84 7.69 -0.64
CA PHE A 73 -0.47 7.96 0.74
C PHE A 73 -1.48 8.86 1.45
N ALA A 74 -1.90 9.97 0.82
CA ALA A 74 -2.88 10.89 1.37
C ALA A 74 -4.24 10.22 1.58
N SER A 75 -4.68 9.38 0.65
CA SER A 75 -5.95 8.65 0.76
C SER A 75 -5.94 7.66 1.92
N ILE A 76 -4.83 6.93 2.09
CA ILE A 76 -4.66 5.98 3.19
C ILE A 76 -4.57 6.71 4.54
N TRP A 77 -3.79 7.79 4.59
CA TRP A 77 -3.67 8.63 5.79
C TRP A 77 -5.01 9.21 6.22
N TYR A 78 -5.76 9.79 5.28
CA TYR A 78 -7.09 10.31 5.54
C TYR A 78 -8.06 9.21 5.99
N ASN A 79 -7.95 7.98 5.44
CA ASN A 79 -8.76 6.87 5.93
C ASN A 79 -8.47 6.50 7.38
N PHE A 80 -7.20 6.54 7.80
CA PHE A 80 -6.80 6.18 9.16
C PHE A 80 -7.15 7.24 10.21
N TYR A 81 -7.02 8.52 9.86
CA TYR A 81 -7.11 9.61 10.84
C TYR A 81 -8.29 10.56 10.61
N GLY A 82 -8.93 10.50 9.44
CA GLY A 82 -9.99 11.43 9.05
C GLY A 82 -9.53 12.89 9.18
N GLU A 83 -10.38 13.71 9.79
CA GLU A 83 -10.08 15.12 10.07
C GLU A 83 -9.02 15.31 11.18
N ASN A 84 -8.73 14.26 11.96
CA ASN A 84 -7.69 14.27 13.00
C ASN A 84 -6.29 13.97 12.43
N ALA A 85 -6.12 14.03 11.10
CA ALA A 85 -4.86 13.77 10.39
C ALA A 85 -3.74 14.78 10.63
N LEU A 86 -4.00 15.86 11.38
CA LEU A 86 -2.99 16.85 11.70
C LEU A 86 -1.90 16.20 12.59
N PRO A 87 -0.61 16.37 12.24
CA PRO A 87 0.45 15.92 13.12
C PRO A 87 0.29 16.59 14.49
N PRO A 88 0.67 15.92 15.59
CA PRO A 88 0.81 16.59 16.88
C PRO A 88 1.61 17.87 16.68
N ALA A 89 1.18 18.98 17.29
CA ALA A 89 1.79 20.30 17.09
C ALA A 89 3.29 20.37 17.46
N GLU A 90 3.85 19.31 18.04
CA GLU A 90 5.29 19.16 18.26
C GLU A 90 6.01 18.84 16.94
N ILE A 91 6.26 19.88 16.16
CA ILE A 91 7.32 19.84 15.15
C ILE A 91 8.65 19.81 15.92
N ILE A 92 9.22 18.62 16.12
CA ILE A 92 10.60 18.49 16.60
C ILE A 92 11.52 18.88 15.46
N LEU A 93 11.92 20.15 15.43
CA LEU A 93 13.08 20.59 14.68
C LEU A 93 14.32 20.07 15.41
N LYS A 94 15.12 19.24 14.73
CA LYS A 94 16.45 18.83 15.16
C LYS A 94 17.50 19.47 14.28
#